data_AF-A0A835C0Z6-F1
#
_entry.id   AF-A0A835C0Z6-F1
#
_cell.length_a   1.000
_cell.length_b   1.000
_cell.length_c   1.000
_cell.angle_alpha   90.00
_cell.angle_beta   90.00
_cell.angle_gamma   90.00
#
_symmetry.space_group_name_H-M   'P 1'
#
loop_
_entity.id
_entity.type
_entity.pdbx_description
1 polymer ?
#
loop_
_entity_poly.entity_id
_entity_poly.type
_entity_poly.pdbx_seq_one_letter_code
_entity_poly.pdbx_strand_id
1 'polypeptide(L)'
;MKTITLEGDYVDPSNKCRETVQKSYMACVCRVISVDEQLKISVVKLVRLARACGKIVPAGSKCGSKCRILLILYAINFLYISCIFIK
;
A
#
# COMPACT_ATOMS: atom_id res chain seq x y z
N MET A 1 -13.30 -0.33 -0.32
CA MET A 1 -12.18 0.46 -0.85
C MET A 1 -12.11 0.22 -2.36
N LYS A 2 -12.18 1.25 -3.21
CA LYS A 2 -12.12 1.09 -4.70
C LYS A 2 -10.91 1.78 -5.34
N THR A 3 -10.27 2.71 -4.64
CA THR A 3 -9.19 3.56 -5.20
C THR A 3 -7.90 2.81 -5.51
N ILE A 4 -7.53 1.84 -4.67
CA ILE A 4 -6.25 1.10 -4.81
C ILE A 4 -6.44 -0.39 -5.08
N THR A 5 -7.66 -0.85 -5.33
CA THR A 5 -7.89 -2.25 -5.68
C THR A 5 -7.17 -2.61 -6.96
N LEU A 6 -6.73 -3.85 -7.07
CA LEU A 6 -6.09 -4.35 -8.28
C LEU A 6 -7.05 -4.22 -9.47
N GLU A 7 -8.27 -4.73 -9.28
CA GLU A 7 -9.35 -4.68 -10.25
C GLU A 7 -10.01 -3.29 -10.34
N GLY A 8 -10.53 -2.99 -11.54
CA GLY A 8 -11.31 -1.80 -11.86
C GLY A 8 -10.50 -0.53 -12.11
N ASP A 9 -11.19 0.59 -12.30
CA ASP A 9 -10.57 1.89 -12.55
C ASP A 9 -10.06 2.57 -11.28
N TYR A 10 -9.25 3.62 -11.47
CA TYR A 10 -8.89 4.51 -10.37
C TYR A 10 -10.07 5.42 -10.04
N VAL A 11 -10.64 5.23 -8.86
CA VAL A 11 -11.70 6.08 -8.32
C VAL A 11 -11.12 6.97 -7.23
N ASP A 12 -11.54 8.23 -7.18
CA ASP A 12 -11.03 9.17 -6.18
C ASP A 12 -11.18 8.64 -4.75
N PRO A 13 -10.15 8.83 -3.90
CA PRO A 13 -10.15 8.38 -2.52
C PRO A 13 -11.13 9.18 -1.66
N SER A 14 -11.69 8.53 -0.64
CA SER A 14 -12.37 9.24 0.43
C SER A 14 -11.40 10.09 1.25
N ASN A 15 -11.90 11.12 1.93
CA ASN A 15 -11.09 11.97 2.81
C ASN A 15 -10.34 11.16 3.88
N LYS A 16 -11.02 10.18 4.50
CA LYS A 16 -10.40 9.26 5.47
C LYS A 16 -9.21 8.51 4.88
N CYS A 17 -9.33 8.03 3.64
CA CYS A 17 -8.23 7.36 2.94
C CYS A 17 -7.05 8.31 2.70
N ARG A 18 -7.32 9.55 2.27
CA ARG A 18 -6.29 10.58 2.06
C ARG A 18 -5.56 10.94 3.34
N GLU A 19 -6.28 11.15 4.45
CA GLU A 19 -5.69 11.44 5.76
C GLU A 19 -4.77 10.33 6.23
N THR A 20 -5.17 9.07 6.06
CA THR A 20 -4.34 7.91 6.38
C THR A 20 -3.04 7.92 5.57
N VAL A 21 -3.12 8.18 4.26
CA VAL A 21 -1.93 8.29 3.40
C VAL A 21 -1.04 9.45 3.82
N GLN A 22 -1.61 10.61 4.18
CA GLN A 22 -0.86 11.77 4.67
C GLN A 22 -0.16 11.54 6.02
N LYS A 23 -0.69 10.64 6.85
CA LYS A 23 -0.05 10.22 8.11
C LYS A 23 0.97 9.10 7.91
N SER A 24 0.96 8.46 6.74
CA SER A 24 1.81 7.31 6.43
C SER A 24 3.17 7.70 5.86
N TYR A 25 4.19 6.92 6.22
CA TYR A 25 5.47 6.96 5.53
C TYR A 25 5.48 5.98 4.36
N MET A 26 5.13 6.47 3.17
CA MET A 26 4.84 5.63 2.00
C MET A 26 6.02 4.76 1.55
N ALA A 27 7.27 5.17 1.79
CA ALA A 27 8.44 4.32 1.52
C ALA A 27 8.55 3.11 2.47
N CYS A 28 8.09 3.21 3.72
CA CYS A 28 7.99 2.05 4.62
C CYS A 28 6.82 1.15 4.22
N VAL A 29 5.66 1.74 3.91
CA VAL A 29 4.49 1.00 3.39
C VAL A 29 4.90 0.13 2.20
N CYS A 30 5.62 0.70 1.24
CA CYS A 30 6.16 -0.01 0.09
C CYS A 30 7.06 -1.22 0.42
N ARG A 31 7.77 -1.21 1.55
CA ARG A 31 8.65 -2.32 1.95
C ARG A 31 7.91 -3.46 2.64
N VAL A 32 6.81 -3.14 3.30
CA VAL A 32 6.07 -4.12 4.08
C VAL A 32 5.06 -4.87 3.23
N ILE A 33 4.45 -4.23 2.22
CA ILE A 33 3.43 -4.83 1.32
C ILE A 33 3.77 -6.28 0.97
N SER A 34 2.87 -7.18 1.38
CA SER A 34 3.03 -8.62 1.23
C SER A 34 2.64 -9.08 -0.17
N VAL A 35 2.91 -10.34 -0.48
CA VAL A 35 2.47 -10.95 -1.75
C VAL A 35 0.94 -11.04 -1.81
N ASP A 36 0.29 -11.47 -0.73
CA ASP A 36 -1.17 -11.61 -0.67
C ASP A 36 -1.89 -10.27 -0.84
N GLU A 37 -1.27 -9.19 -0.39
CA GLU A 37 -1.78 -7.84 -0.61
C GLU A 37 -1.58 -7.41 -2.07
N GLN A 38 -0.44 -7.70 -2.68
CA GLN A 38 -0.22 -7.42 -4.11
C GLN A 38 -1.23 -8.13 -5.02
N LEU A 39 -1.85 -9.22 -4.55
CA LEU A 39 -2.95 -9.89 -5.26
C LEU A 39 -4.29 -9.15 -5.16
N LYS A 40 -4.43 -8.19 -4.22
CA LYS A 40 -5.68 -7.45 -3.95
C LYS A 40 -5.56 -5.97 -4.25
N ILE A 41 -4.37 -5.40 -4.13
CA ILE A 41 -4.10 -3.97 -4.30
C ILE A 41 -3.18 -3.71 -5.50
N SER A 42 -3.51 -2.67 -6.27
CA SER A 42 -2.61 -2.15 -7.30
C SER A 42 -1.59 -1.23 -6.63
N VAL A 43 -0.33 -1.68 -6.59
CA VAL A 43 0.82 -0.87 -6.13
C VAL A 43 0.91 0.43 -6.93
N VAL A 44 0.59 0.40 -8.22
CA VAL A 44 0.59 1.58 -9.09
C VAL A 44 -0.44 2.61 -8.61
N LYS A 45 -1.67 2.18 -8.31
CA LYS A 45 -2.72 3.07 -7.79
C LYS A 45 -2.37 3.61 -6.39
N LEU A 46 -1.74 2.79 -5.55
CA LEU A 46 -1.25 3.23 -4.24
C LEU A 46 -0.17 4.32 -4.37
N VAL A 47 0.81 4.14 -5.24
CA VAL A 47 1.87 5.13 -5.50
C VAL A 47 1.28 6.40 -6.12
N ARG A 48 0.27 6.28 -6.99
CA ARG A 48 -0.46 7.44 -7.53
C ARG A 48 -1.15 8.23 -6.41
N LEU A 49 -1.86 7.54 -5.51
CA LEU A 49 -2.51 8.17 -4.36
C LEU A 49 -1.50 8.85 -3.42
N ALA A 50 -0.37 8.19 -3.17
CA ALA A 50 0.74 8.72 -2.37
C ALA A 50 1.23 10.07 -2.92
N ARG A 51 1.46 10.14 -4.24
CA ARG A 51 1.86 11.38 -4.93
C ARG A 51 0.79 12.46 -4.82
N ALA A 52 -0.48 12.12 -5.05
CA ALA A 52 -1.59 13.06 -4.91
C ALA A 52 -1.72 13.62 -3.47
N CYS A 53 -1.24 12.89 -2.46
CA CYS A 53 -1.22 13.31 -1.07
C CYS A 53 0.11 13.95 -0.63
N GLY A 54 1.05 14.21 -1.54
CA GLY A 54 2.36 14.79 -1.21
C GLY A 54 3.34 13.84 -0.52
N LYS A 55 3.07 12.53 -0.51
CA LYS A 55 3.92 11.49 0.10
C LYS A 55 4.65 10.71 -0.97
N ILE A 56 5.66 11.33 -1.54
CA ILE A 56 6.39 10.79 -2.69
C ILE A 56 7.19 9.54 -2.28
N VAL A 57 6.98 8.45 -3.00
CA VAL A 57 7.90 7.31 -2.99
C VAL A 57 9.07 7.65 -3.93
N PRO A 58 10.33 7.64 -3.46
CA PRO A 58 11.47 8.03 -4.28
C PRO A 58 11.56 7.22 -5.57
N ALA A 59 11.80 7.89 -6.70
CA ALA A 59 11.99 7.23 -7.98
C ALA A 59 13.15 6.21 -7.90
N GLY A 60 13.01 5.09 -8.62
CA GLY A 60 13.97 3.98 -8.54
C GLY A 60 13.80 3.05 -7.32
N SER A 61 12.97 3.42 -6.33
CA SER A 61 12.62 2.52 -5.23
C SER A 61 11.67 1.42 -5.71
N LYS A 62 11.89 0.18 -5.25
CA LYS A 62 10.95 -0.92 -5.46
C LYS A 62 9.88 -0.88 -4.38
N CYS A 63 8.62 -0.89 -4.79
CA CYS A 63 7.45 -0.92 -3.92
C CYS A 63 6.74 -2.26 -4.09
N GLY A 64 6.45 -2.94 -2.98
CA GLY A 64 6.06 -4.34 -2.97
C GLY A 64 7.26 -5.28 -2.83
N SER A 65 6.99 -6.47 -2.31
CA SER A 65 8.02 -7.49 -2.10
C SER A 65 8.48 -8.09 -3.44
N LYS A 66 9.80 -8.16 -3.67
CA LYS A 66 10.38 -8.96 -4.77
C LYS A 66 10.00 -10.40 -4.52
N CYS A 67 9.26 -11.00 -5.45
CA CYS A 67 8.78 -12.37 -5.40
C CYS A 67 9.90 -13.34 -4.94
N ARG A 68 9.83 -13.76 -3.67
CA ARG A 68 10.54 -14.93 -3.15
C ARG A 68 9.49 -15.75 -2.41
N ILE A 69 8.64 -16.40 -3.21
CA ILE A 69 7.72 -17.46 -2.82
C ILE A 69 8.52 -18.41 -1.90
N LEU A 70 8.30 -18.40 -0.57
CA LEU A 70 8.33 -19.57 0.34
C LEU A 70 8.54 -19.36 1.87
N LEU A 71 8.90 -18.20 2.46
CA LEU A 71 9.51 -18.27 3.82
C LEU A 71 9.03 -17.37 4.98
N ILE A 72 7.86 -16.69 4.96
CA ILE A 72 7.52 -15.82 6.12
C ILE A 72 6.04 -15.82 6.53
N LEU A 73 5.40 -16.98 6.58
CA LEU A 73 4.04 -17.13 7.11
C LEU A 73 3.88 -16.80 8.62
N TYR A 74 4.96 -16.46 9.36
CA TYR A 74 4.96 -16.52 10.83
C TYR A 74 5.35 -15.27 11.65
N ALA A 75 5.80 -14.14 11.08
CA ALA A 75 6.55 -13.18 11.92
C ALA A 75 5.96 -11.77 12.16
N ILE A 76 4.92 -11.28 11.48
CA ILE A 76 4.61 -9.82 11.58
C ILE A 76 3.11 -9.54 11.70
N ASN A 77 2.50 -10.07 12.75
CA ASN A 77 1.08 -9.86 13.09
C ASN A 77 0.79 -8.58 13.91
N PHE A 78 1.78 -7.75 14.27
CA PHE A 78 1.54 -6.68 15.27
C PHE A 78 1.77 -5.23 14.82
N LEU A 79 2.51 -4.95 13.73
CA LEU A 79 2.80 -3.58 13.27
C LEU A 79 2.12 -3.19 11.94
N TYR A 80 1.25 -4.08 11.43
CA TYR A 80 0.76 -4.11 10.05
C TYR A 80 -0.68 -3.56 9.89
N ILE A 81 -1.32 -3.12 10.98
CA ILE A 81 -2.79 -2.98 11.06
C ILE A 81 -3.30 -1.55 10.86
N SER A 82 -2.49 -0.50 11.01
CA SER A 82 -3.00 0.89 11.05
C SER A 82 -3.39 1.51 9.69
N CYS A 83 -2.96 0.94 8.55
CA CYS A 83 -3.40 1.39 7.22
C CYS A 83 -4.29 0.37 6.47
N ILE A 84 -4.27 -0.90 6.87
CA ILE A 84 -4.91 -2.01 6.13
C ILE A 84 -6.25 -2.42 6.77
N PHE A 85 -6.48 -2.16 8.06
CA PHE A 85 -7.68 -2.58 8.80
C PHE A 85 -8.39 -1.43 9.52
N ILE A 86 -8.73 -0.35 8.80
CA ILE A 86 -9.78 0.54 9.31
C ILE A 86 -11.14 0.00 8.85
N LYS A 87 -11.74 -0.86 9.67
CA LYS A 87 -13.19 -1.02 9.70
C LYS A 87 -13.84 0.28 10.19
#